data_AF-A0A8J3PIP7-F1
#
_entry.id   AF-A0A8J3PIP7-F1
#
_cell.length_a   1.000
_cell.length_b   1.000
_cell.length_c   1.000
_cell.angle_alpha   90.00
_cell.angle_beta   90.00
_cell.angle_gamma   90.00
#
_symmetry.space_group_name_H-M   'P 1'
#
loop_
_entity.id
_entity.type
_entity.pdbx_description
1 polymer ?
#
loop_
_entity_poly.entity_id
_entity_poly.type
_entity_poly.pdbx_seq_one_letter_code
_entity_poly.pdbx_strand_id
1 'polypeptide(L)'
;MNGVTIDAPAPEAAPQPQPTPPARRYLWPVLVGAWALLLLVLAIWSARNDPPSLRDQTTAASAKATIDQVVGQVTAGVPAGWTIQDKGYAEKACSLSAARDGVAVTRTLTVSGPVGGESATVEALAATLPDAVTRPADGPKEGFYHDAGNYVAVRGKVIGEGAVSVDLSSGCRVP
;
A
#
# COMPACT_ATOMS: atom_id res chain seq x y z
N MET A 1 106.51 17.95 2.28
CA MET A 1 105.65 17.65 1.11
C MET A 1 104.35 17.10 1.68
N ASN A 2 103.31 17.93 1.81
CA ASN A 2 101.98 17.50 2.27
C ASN A 2 101.09 17.38 1.04
N GLY A 3 100.68 16.16 0.69
CA GLY A 3 99.71 15.92 -0.36
C GLY A 3 98.31 16.21 0.17
N VAL A 4 97.60 17.14 -0.47
CA VAL A 4 96.15 17.34 -0.28
C VAL A 4 95.44 16.42 -1.27
N THR A 5 94.76 15.40 -0.75
CA THR A 5 93.81 14.60 -1.53
C THR A 5 92.45 15.28 -1.45
N ILE A 6 91.91 15.68 -2.60
CA ILE A 6 90.52 16.17 -2.72
C ILE A 6 89.67 14.95 -3.07
N ASP A 7 88.78 14.55 -2.17
CA ASP A 7 87.76 13.54 -2.45
C ASP A 7 86.69 14.11 -3.39
N ALA A 8 86.34 13.33 -4.41
CA ALA A 8 85.26 13.68 -5.34
C ALA A 8 83.89 13.57 -4.65
N PRO A 9 82.94 14.48 -4.93
CA PRO A 9 81.61 14.38 -4.34
C PRO A 9 80.88 13.12 -4.84
N ALA A 10 80.16 12.46 -3.94
CA ALA A 10 79.38 11.27 -4.24
C ALA A 10 78.33 11.54 -5.34
N PRO A 11 78.05 10.57 -6.23
CA PRO A 11 77.09 10.76 -7.31
C PRO A 11 75.69 11.02 -6.74
N GLU A 12 75.01 12.03 -7.31
CA GLU A 12 73.67 12.43 -6.92
C GLU A 12 72.69 11.28 -7.17
N ALA A 13 71.92 10.92 -6.13
CA ALA A 13 71.01 9.79 -6.18
C ALA A 13 69.93 10.02 -7.26
N ALA A 14 69.74 9.03 -8.13
CA ALA A 14 68.72 9.08 -9.17
C ALA A 14 67.31 9.31 -8.57
N PRO A 15 66.44 10.10 -9.23
CA PRO A 15 65.07 10.33 -8.76
C PRO A 15 64.33 9.02 -8.57
N GLN A 16 63.84 8.78 -7.34
CA GLN A 16 63.03 7.60 -7.03
C GLN A 16 61.68 7.70 -7.75
N PRO A 17 61.17 6.60 -8.35
CA PRO A 17 59.83 6.59 -8.93
C PRO A 17 58.79 6.88 -7.85
N GLN A 18 57.93 7.88 -8.07
CA GLN A 18 56.81 8.12 -7.16
C GLN A 18 55.81 6.97 -7.26
N PRO A 19 55.34 6.40 -6.13
CA PRO A 19 54.35 5.33 -6.16
C PRO A 19 53.04 5.85 -6.76
N THR A 20 52.59 5.24 -7.85
CA THR A 20 51.26 5.50 -8.40
C THR A 20 50.20 5.00 -7.40
N PRO A 21 49.18 5.80 -7.06
CA PRO A 21 48.16 5.37 -6.11
C PRO A 21 47.44 4.13 -6.67
N PRO A 22 47.22 3.07 -5.87
CA PRO A 22 46.61 1.86 -6.38
C PRO A 22 45.17 2.12 -6.81
N ALA A 23 44.83 1.79 -8.06
CA ALA A 23 43.49 1.94 -8.65
C ALA A 23 42.37 1.31 -7.79
N ARG A 24 42.72 0.36 -6.91
CA ARG A 24 41.84 -0.32 -5.97
C ARG A 24 41.19 0.60 -4.93
N ARG A 25 41.71 1.81 -4.69
CA ARG A 25 41.15 2.75 -3.70
C ARG A 25 39.75 3.26 -4.05
N TYR A 26 39.36 3.24 -5.34
CA TYR A 26 38.06 3.73 -5.79
C TYR A 26 36.99 2.63 -5.93
N LEU A 27 37.35 1.35 -5.84
CA LEU A 27 36.37 0.26 -5.98
C LEU A 27 35.41 0.19 -4.78
N TRP A 28 35.91 0.49 -3.58
CA TRP A 28 35.09 0.46 -2.37
C TRP A 28 33.99 1.53 -2.33
N PRO A 29 34.26 2.82 -2.59
CA PRO A 29 33.19 3.82 -2.64
C PRO A 29 32.21 3.56 -3.80
N VAL A 30 32.67 3.03 -4.94
CA VAL A 30 31.79 2.63 -6.04
C VAL A 30 30.85 1.50 -5.64
N LEU A 31 31.37 0.46 -4.97
CA LEU A 31 30.55 -0.64 -4.48
C LEU A 31 29.52 -0.15 -3.47
N VAL A 32 29.93 0.67 -2.50
CA VAL A 32 29.03 1.24 -1.49
C VAL A 32 27.96 2.12 -2.15
N GLY A 33 28.35 2.96 -3.11
CA GLY A 33 27.42 3.80 -3.87
C GLY A 33 26.40 2.97 -4.66
N ALA A 34 26.86 1.93 -5.37
CA ALA A 34 25.99 1.02 -6.09
C ALA A 34 25.03 0.28 -5.14
N TRP A 35 25.50 -0.14 -3.97
CA TRP A 35 24.69 -0.85 -2.97
C TRP A 35 23.64 0.07 -2.33
N ALA A 36 24.02 1.30 -1.98
CA ALA A 36 23.10 2.32 -1.49
C ALA A 36 22.03 2.66 -2.52
N LEU A 37 22.42 2.78 -3.80
CA LEU A 37 21.49 3.05 -4.90
C LEU A 37 20.53 1.86 -5.13
N LEU A 38 21.03 0.63 -5.06
CA LEU A 38 20.22 -0.58 -5.11
C LEU A 38 19.19 -0.60 -3.97
N LEU A 39 19.60 -0.33 -2.74
CA LEU A 39 18.66 -0.23 -1.61
C LEU A 39 17.61 0.84 -1.80
N LEU A 40 18.02 2.02 -2.27
CA LEU A 40 17.09 3.12 -2.50
C LEU A 40 16.02 2.72 -3.52
N VAL A 41 16.44 2.09 -4.64
CA VAL A 41 15.52 1.58 -5.66
C VAL A 41 14.59 0.52 -5.09
N LEU A 42 15.12 -0.45 -4.33
CA LEU A 42 14.31 -1.49 -3.69
C LEU A 42 13.33 -0.91 -2.68
N ALA A 43 13.74 0.09 -1.88
CA ALA A 43 12.87 0.75 -0.92
C ALA A 43 11.73 1.52 -1.61
N ILE A 44 12.03 2.23 -2.71
CA ILE A 44 11.02 2.94 -3.51
C ILE A 44 10.06 1.94 -4.16
N TRP A 45 10.59 0.82 -4.69
CA TRP A 45 9.77 -0.22 -5.30
C TRP A 45 8.87 -0.91 -4.27
N SER A 46 9.43 -1.31 -3.14
CA SER A 46 8.69 -1.90 -2.01
C SER A 46 7.60 -0.96 -1.52
N ALA A 47 7.90 0.31 -1.27
CA ALA A 47 6.92 1.30 -0.84
C ALA A 47 5.75 1.52 -1.83
N ARG A 48 5.93 1.16 -3.11
CA ARG A 48 4.88 1.28 -4.13
C ARG A 48 4.11 0.00 -4.40
N ASN A 49 4.71 -1.17 -4.18
CA ASN A 49 4.13 -2.44 -4.61
C ASN A 49 3.76 -3.35 -3.44
N ASP A 50 4.39 -3.20 -2.28
CA ASP A 50 4.09 -4.04 -1.12
C ASP A 50 2.84 -3.54 -0.40
N PRO A 51 1.92 -4.45 -0.03
CA PRO A 51 0.73 -4.07 0.71
C PRO A 51 1.12 -3.53 2.10
N PRO A 52 0.37 -2.54 2.63
CA PRO A 52 0.64 -1.98 3.94
C PRO A 52 0.52 -3.05 5.03
N SER A 53 1.53 -3.14 5.90
CA SER A 53 1.59 -4.13 6.97
C SER A 53 0.78 -3.73 8.22
N LEU A 54 0.41 -2.45 8.32
CA LEU A 54 -0.46 -1.90 9.37
C LEU A 54 -1.49 -0.91 8.81
N ARG A 55 -2.67 -0.88 9.43
CA ARG A 55 -3.74 0.09 9.14
C ARG A 55 -3.25 1.54 9.28
N ASP A 56 -2.43 1.80 10.29
CA ASP A 56 -1.93 3.14 10.64
C ASP A 56 -0.90 3.70 9.65
N GLN A 57 -0.40 2.86 8.73
CA GLN A 57 0.48 3.26 7.63
C GLN A 57 -0.29 3.64 6.35
N THR A 58 -1.63 3.65 6.41
CA THR A 58 -2.49 3.99 5.28
C THR A 58 -3.31 5.24 5.59
N THR A 59 -3.63 6.02 4.55
CA THR A 59 -4.35 7.28 4.69
C THR A 59 -5.83 7.10 4.34
N ALA A 60 -6.67 8.04 4.79
CA ALA A 60 -8.06 8.09 4.39
C ALA A 60 -8.20 8.24 2.87
N ALA A 61 -7.31 9.01 2.24
CA ALA A 61 -7.26 9.15 0.78
C ALA A 61 -6.98 7.83 0.06
N SER A 62 -6.02 7.02 0.54
CA SER A 62 -5.75 5.72 -0.09
C SER A 62 -6.92 4.76 0.10
N ALA A 63 -7.57 4.76 1.27
CA ALA A 63 -8.76 3.96 1.51
C ALA A 63 -9.93 4.38 0.61
N LYS A 64 -10.13 5.68 0.38
CA LYS A 64 -11.14 6.19 -0.56
C LYS A 64 -10.93 5.68 -1.98
N ALA A 65 -9.68 5.66 -2.48
CA ALA A 65 -9.36 5.13 -3.80
C ALA A 65 -9.69 3.63 -3.92
N THR A 66 -9.38 2.83 -2.90
CA THR A 66 -9.79 1.41 -2.85
C THR A 66 -11.31 1.29 -2.81
N ILE A 67 -12.00 2.10 -2.00
CA ILE A 67 -13.47 2.14 -1.94
C ILE A 67 -14.06 2.45 -3.32
N ASP A 68 -13.53 3.43 -4.06
CA ASP A 68 -14.02 3.79 -5.39
C ASP A 68 -13.89 2.63 -6.39
N GLN A 69 -12.78 1.89 -6.34
CA GLN A 69 -12.60 0.70 -7.17
C GLN A 69 -13.67 -0.37 -6.87
N VAL A 70 -13.92 -0.65 -5.59
CA VAL A 70 -14.93 -1.63 -5.19
C VAL A 70 -16.34 -1.14 -5.55
N VAL A 71 -16.64 0.15 -5.37
CA VAL A 71 -17.91 0.74 -5.79
C VAL A 71 -18.14 0.51 -7.28
N GLY A 72 -17.11 0.67 -8.12
CA GLY A 72 -17.19 0.35 -9.54
C GLY A 72 -17.52 -1.13 -9.83
N GLN A 73 -16.87 -2.05 -9.13
CA GLN A 73 -17.12 -3.50 -9.26
C GLN A 73 -18.55 -3.87 -8.82
N VAL A 74 -18.98 -3.40 -7.65
CA VAL A 74 -20.32 -3.64 -7.12
C VAL A 74 -21.39 -3.04 -8.03
N THR A 75 -21.17 -1.83 -8.55
CA THR A 75 -22.10 -1.17 -9.48
C THR A 75 -22.24 -1.95 -10.78
N ALA A 76 -21.14 -2.48 -11.32
CA ALA A 76 -21.16 -3.34 -12.51
C ALA A 76 -21.85 -4.69 -12.26
N GLY A 77 -21.89 -5.14 -11.01
CA GLY A 77 -22.54 -6.39 -10.58
C GLY A 77 -24.02 -6.29 -10.25
N VAL A 78 -24.63 -5.10 -10.30
CA VAL A 78 -26.04 -4.92 -9.97
C VAL A 78 -26.91 -5.69 -10.98
N PRO A 79 -27.78 -6.62 -10.54
CA PRO A 79 -28.62 -7.39 -11.44
C PRO A 79 -29.61 -6.51 -12.22
N ALA A 80 -30.04 -6.98 -13.39
CA ALA A 80 -31.09 -6.30 -14.16
C ALA A 80 -32.39 -6.16 -13.34
N GLY A 81 -33.02 -4.99 -13.39
CA GLY A 81 -34.22 -4.68 -12.60
C GLY A 81 -33.95 -4.22 -11.17
N TRP A 82 -32.68 -4.18 -10.74
CA TRP A 82 -32.26 -3.55 -9.49
C TRP A 82 -31.64 -2.16 -9.77
N THR A 83 -31.69 -1.31 -8.76
CA THR A 83 -31.17 0.06 -8.78
C THR A 83 -30.23 0.27 -7.62
N ILE A 84 -29.23 1.13 -7.80
CA ILE A 84 -28.26 1.46 -6.76
C ILE A 84 -28.39 2.93 -6.35
N GLN A 85 -28.37 3.16 -5.05
CA GLN A 85 -28.31 4.47 -4.43
C GLN A 85 -27.02 4.59 -3.63
N ASP A 86 -26.20 5.57 -3.98
CA ASP A 86 -24.93 5.84 -3.31
C ASP A 86 -25.04 7.16 -2.54
N LYS A 87 -24.84 7.11 -1.22
CA LYS A 87 -24.90 8.29 -0.35
C LYS A 87 -23.57 9.06 -0.31
N GLY A 88 -22.54 8.57 -1.00
CA GLY A 88 -21.19 9.10 -0.94
C GLY A 88 -20.49 8.76 0.37
N TYR A 89 -19.41 9.48 0.64
CA TYR A 89 -18.58 9.25 1.81
C TYR A 89 -19.18 9.85 3.08
N ALA A 90 -19.12 9.07 4.16
CA ALA A 90 -19.29 9.54 5.51
C ALA A 90 -17.99 9.35 6.29
N GLU A 91 -17.52 10.43 6.92
CA GLU A 91 -16.31 10.47 7.72
C GLU A 91 -16.66 10.61 9.20
N LYS A 92 -15.96 9.83 10.03
CA LYS A 92 -16.13 9.87 11.48
C LYS A 92 -14.76 10.01 12.15
N ALA A 93 -14.62 11.02 13.00
CA ALA A 93 -13.43 11.17 13.84
C ALA A 93 -13.23 9.94 14.74
N CYS A 94 -11.99 9.51 14.86
CA CYS A 94 -11.58 8.39 15.70
C CYS A 94 -10.18 8.64 16.26
N SER A 95 -9.76 7.86 17.25
CA SER A 95 -8.41 7.94 17.82
C SER A 95 -7.59 6.75 17.33
N LEU A 96 -6.46 7.03 16.69
CA LEU A 96 -5.45 6.01 16.33
C LEU A 96 -4.63 5.65 17.56
N SER A 97 -4.29 6.66 18.37
CA SER A 97 -3.63 6.50 19.67
C SER A 97 -3.99 7.65 20.61
N ALA A 98 -3.61 7.54 21.88
CA ALA A 98 -3.85 8.57 22.89
C ALA A 98 -3.36 9.98 22.50
N ALA A 99 -2.39 10.09 21.58
CA ALA A 99 -1.83 11.36 21.10
C ALA A 99 -2.10 11.63 19.61
N ARG A 100 -2.83 10.75 18.91
CA ARG A 100 -3.00 10.84 17.45
C ARG A 100 -4.46 10.61 17.06
N ASP A 101 -5.06 11.66 16.51
CA ASP A 101 -6.37 11.60 15.90
C ASP A 101 -6.31 10.90 14.54
N GLY A 102 -7.45 10.38 14.13
CA GLY A 102 -7.67 9.78 12.84
C GLY A 102 -9.09 10.00 12.34
N VAL A 103 -9.34 9.50 11.13
CA VAL A 103 -10.66 9.51 10.51
C VAL A 103 -10.99 8.12 9.99
N ALA A 104 -12.21 7.68 10.25
CA ALA A 104 -12.78 6.48 9.66
C ALA A 104 -13.66 6.88 8.48
N VAL A 105 -13.37 6.32 7.32
CA VAL A 105 -14.14 6.54 6.10
C VAL A 105 -15.12 5.38 5.91
N THR A 106 -16.35 5.73 5.61
CA THR A 106 -17.41 4.79 5.26
C THR A 106 -18.12 5.26 3.99
N ARG A 107 -18.61 4.30 3.19
CA ARG A 107 -19.51 4.56 2.07
C ARG A 107 -20.50 3.43 2.00
N THR A 108 -21.78 3.75 1.95
CA THR A 108 -22.85 2.75 1.95
C THR A 108 -23.63 2.87 0.65
N LEU A 109 -23.71 1.74 -0.05
CA LEU A 109 -24.52 1.57 -1.25
C LEU A 109 -25.80 0.84 -0.86
N THR A 110 -26.95 1.35 -1.31
CA THR A 110 -28.23 0.68 -1.14
C THR A 110 -28.69 0.17 -2.49
N VAL A 111 -28.89 -1.13 -2.62
CA VAL A 111 -29.33 -1.80 -3.83
C VAL A 111 -30.78 -2.23 -3.63
N SER A 112 -31.69 -1.70 -4.45
CA SER A 112 -33.13 -1.89 -4.31
C SER A 112 -33.77 -2.46 -5.58
N GLY A 113 -34.72 -3.37 -5.44
CA GLY A 113 -35.32 -4.10 -6.55
C GLY A 113 -36.53 -4.94 -6.14
N PRO A 114 -36.88 -5.98 -6.93
CA PRO A 114 -38.03 -6.83 -6.66
C PRO A 114 -37.90 -7.61 -5.35
N VAL A 115 -39.01 -7.68 -4.60
CA VAL A 115 -39.12 -8.45 -3.36
C VAL A 115 -38.92 -9.95 -3.65
N GLY A 116 -38.17 -10.63 -2.78
CA GLY A 116 -37.84 -12.06 -2.90
C GLY A 116 -36.57 -12.34 -3.70
N GLY A 117 -35.93 -11.31 -4.26
CA GLY A 117 -34.66 -11.44 -5.00
C GLY A 117 -33.41 -11.05 -4.18
N GLU A 118 -33.56 -10.74 -2.90
CA GLU A 118 -32.51 -10.17 -2.05
C GLU A 118 -31.33 -11.11 -1.88
N SER A 119 -31.58 -12.39 -1.55
CA SER A 119 -30.52 -13.40 -1.37
C SER A 119 -29.76 -13.66 -2.67
N ALA A 120 -30.47 -13.78 -3.80
CA ALA A 120 -29.85 -13.94 -5.12
C ALA A 120 -29.01 -12.70 -5.50
N THR A 121 -29.46 -11.51 -5.09
CA THR A 121 -28.72 -10.25 -5.31
C THR A 121 -27.47 -10.20 -4.46
N VAL A 122 -27.54 -10.59 -3.18
CA VAL A 122 -26.37 -10.70 -2.30
C VAL A 122 -25.32 -11.64 -2.92
N GLU A 123 -25.74 -12.79 -3.46
CA GLU A 123 -24.84 -13.73 -4.13
C GLU A 123 -24.25 -13.16 -5.43
N ALA A 124 -25.07 -12.48 -6.25
CA ALA A 124 -24.61 -11.85 -7.49
C ALA A 124 -23.57 -10.75 -7.22
N LEU A 125 -23.81 -9.92 -6.20
CA LEU A 125 -22.86 -8.88 -5.79
C LEU A 125 -21.57 -9.50 -5.25
N ALA A 126 -21.67 -10.54 -4.40
CA ALA A 126 -20.50 -11.25 -3.89
C ALA A 126 -19.66 -11.85 -5.03
N ALA A 127 -20.30 -12.42 -6.06
CA ALA A 127 -19.61 -13.02 -7.20
C ALA A 127 -18.79 -12.02 -8.04
N THR A 128 -19.02 -10.72 -7.90
CA THR A 128 -18.20 -9.68 -8.56
C THR A 128 -16.90 -9.35 -7.83
N LEU A 129 -16.80 -9.78 -6.58
CA LEU A 129 -15.67 -9.49 -5.70
C LEU A 129 -14.82 -10.76 -5.54
N PRO A 130 -13.51 -10.70 -5.81
CA PRO A 130 -12.64 -11.86 -5.64
C PRO A 130 -12.61 -12.28 -4.16
N ASP A 131 -12.64 -13.58 -3.89
CA ASP A 131 -12.52 -14.13 -2.54
C ASP A 131 -13.62 -13.67 -1.55
N ALA A 132 -14.74 -13.17 -2.05
CA ALA A 132 -15.89 -12.84 -1.22
C ALA A 132 -16.46 -14.11 -0.56
N VAL A 133 -16.70 -14.03 0.74
CA VAL A 133 -17.28 -15.11 1.53
C VAL A 133 -18.74 -14.81 1.79
N THR A 134 -19.62 -15.57 1.15
CA THR A 134 -21.05 -15.59 1.47
C THR A 134 -21.31 -16.29 2.79
N ARG A 135 -22.30 -15.83 3.56
CA ARG A 135 -22.64 -16.35 4.89
C ARG A 135 -21.41 -16.41 5.82
N PRO A 136 -20.74 -15.26 6.07
CA PRO A 136 -19.59 -15.22 6.96
C PRO A 136 -19.98 -15.62 8.39
N ALA A 137 -19.10 -16.37 9.07
CA ALA A 137 -19.35 -16.86 10.44
C ALA A 137 -19.63 -15.73 11.45
N ASP A 138 -18.98 -14.57 11.26
CA ASP A 138 -19.12 -13.36 12.09
C ASP A 138 -19.99 -12.27 11.42
N GLY A 139 -21.13 -12.65 10.82
CA GLY A 139 -22.03 -11.70 10.13
C GLY A 139 -23.48 -12.15 10.00
N PRO A 140 -24.33 -11.36 9.29
CA PRO A 140 -25.72 -11.74 9.03
C PRO A 140 -25.77 -13.03 8.20
N LYS A 141 -26.71 -13.92 8.54
CA LYS A 141 -26.88 -15.24 7.87
C LYS A 141 -27.10 -15.12 6.36
N GLU A 142 -27.62 -13.98 5.92
CA GLU A 142 -27.90 -13.60 4.53
C GLU A 142 -27.08 -12.35 4.16
N GLY A 143 -25.81 -12.58 3.87
CA GLY A 143 -24.86 -11.52 3.55
C GLY A 143 -23.56 -12.07 2.99
N PHE A 144 -22.65 -11.16 2.65
CA PHE A 144 -21.29 -11.49 2.24
C PHE A 144 -20.27 -10.57 2.92
N TYR A 145 -19.04 -11.06 3.02
CA TYR A 145 -17.87 -10.31 3.43
C TYR A 145 -16.79 -10.40 2.37
N HIS A 146 -16.13 -9.29 2.09
CA HIS A 146 -14.94 -9.24 1.23
C HIS A 146 -13.91 -8.29 1.85
N ASP A 147 -12.65 -8.72 1.90
CA ASP A 147 -11.52 -7.86 2.22
C ASP A 147 -10.94 -7.34 0.91
N ALA A 148 -11.16 -6.05 0.63
CA ALA A 148 -10.70 -5.42 -0.61
C ALA A 148 -9.20 -5.08 -0.59
N GLY A 149 -8.47 -5.53 0.43
CA GLY A 149 -7.13 -5.05 0.70
C GLY A 149 -7.14 -3.61 1.21
N ASN A 150 -5.96 -3.07 1.51
CA ASN A 150 -5.83 -1.75 2.13
C ASN A 150 -6.68 -1.60 3.42
N TYR A 151 -6.99 -2.74 4.04
CA TYR A 151 -7.88 -2.88 5.19
C TYR A 151 -9.26 -2.24 5.00
N VAL A 152 -9.80 -2.31 3.77
CA VAL A 152 -11.16 -1.91 3.46
C VAL A 152 -12.06 -3.14 3.53
N ALA A 153 -12.94 -3.15 4.53
CA ALA A 153 -13.94 -4.20 4.69
C ALA A 153 -15.19 -3.86 3.88
N VAL A 154 -15.68 -4.83 3.12
CA VAL A 154 -16.90 -4.75 2.32
C VAL A 154 -17.89 -5.76 2.86
N ARG A 155 -19.08 -5.29 3.23
CA ARG A 155 -20.13 -6.11 3.85
C ARG A 155 -21.45 -5.92 3.15
N GLY A 156 -21.94 -6.96 2.49
CA GLY A 156 -23.29 -7.03 1.95
C GLY A 156 -24.26 -7.67 2.93
N LYS A 157 -25.47 -7.14 3.04
CA LYS A 157 -26.55 -7.74 3.86
C LYS A 157 -27.92 -7.31 3.35
N VAL A 158 -28.91 -8.17 3.54
CA VAL A 158 -30.33 -7.82 3.37
C VAL A 158 -30.75 -6.87 4.49
N ILE A 159 -31.39 -5.75 4.16
CA ILE A 159 -31.86 -4.74 5.14
C ILE A 159 -33.39 -4.60 5.17
N GLY A 160 -34.10 -5.22 4.24
CA GLY A 160 -35.55 -5.24 4.16
C GLY A 160 -36.03 -5.85 2.86
N GLU A 161 -37.34 -5.91 2.69
CA GLU A 161 -37.97 -6.38 1.44
C GLU A 161 -37.50 -5.53 0.26
N GLY A 162 -37.01 -6.20 -0.78
CA GLY A 162 -36.45 -5.59 -1.98
C GLY A 162 -35.21 -4.73 -1.73
N ALA A 163 -34.48 -4.89 -0.61
CA ALA A 163 -33.39 -3.99 -0.26
C ALA A 163 -32.17 -4.71 0.34
N VAL A 164 -31.01 -4.46 -0.27
CA VAL A 164 -29.69 -4.95 0.15
C VAL A 164 -28.78 -3.74 0.39
N SER A 165 -28.04 -3.72 1.49
CA SER A 165 -27.00 -2.72 1.73
C SER A 165 -25.61 -3.32 1.51
N VAL A 166 -24.71 -2.56 0.90
CA VAL A 166 -23.28 -2.85 0.82
C VAL A 166 -22.54 -1.74 1.56
N ASP A 167 -21.97 -2.10 2.71
CA ASP A 167 -21.21 -1.21 3.58
C ASP A 167 -19.70 -1.37 3.32
N LEU A 168 -19.05 -0.30 2.87
CA LEU A 168 -17.60 -0.22 2.72
C LEU A 168 -17.01 0.61 3.86
N SER A 169 -16.02 0.08 4.58
CA SER A 169 -15.42 0.76 5.73
C SER A 169 -13.92 0.55 5.79
N SER A 170 -13.17 1.65 5.96
CA SER A 170 -11.74 1.59 6.24
C SER A 170 -11.46 1.26 7.70
N GLY A 171 -12.33 1.64 8.64
CA GLY A 171 -11.91 1.83 10.04
C GLY A 171 -10.99 3.04 10.21
N CYS A 172 -10.38 3.22 11.38
CA CYS A 172 -9.61 4.43 11.69
C CYS A 172 -8.32 4.54 10.87
N ARG A 173 -8.03 5.74 10.34
CA ARG A 173 -6.88 6.05 9.47
C ARG A 173 -6.27 7.41 9.74
N VAL A 174 -5.06 7.61 9.25
CA VAL A 174 -4.47 8.95 9.14
C VAL A 174 -5.33 9.76 8.16
N PRO A 175 -5.73 11.00 8.51
CA PRO A 175 -6.54 11.85 7.63
C PRO A 175 -5.94 12.04 6.23
#